data_AF-A0A1P8BD70-F1
#
_entry.id   AF-A0A1P8BD70-F1
#
_cell.length_a   1.000
_cell.length_b   1.000
_cell.length_c   1.000
_cell.angle_alpha   90.00
_cell.angle_beta   90.00
_cell.angle_gamma   90.00
#
_symmetry.space_group_name_H-M   'P 1'
#
loop_
_entity.id
_entity.type
_entity.pdbx_description
1 polymer ?
#
loop_
_entity_poly.entity_id
_entity_poly.type
_entity_poly.pdbx_seq_one_letter_code
_entity_poly.pdbx_strand_id
1 'polypeptide(L)'
;MRGAIHPPTCPMELSVFFFPRSSNINSYSLKGTSGNDERVFKTLNLAPLVKKPLSCRKHLLIMKKRLANNNPDAHYIKGIIWYFNLDHCDVGLHHIGIAANGGQKEAIYIGRTEEGKTYMSQFEWAKDTTMAETCWKQIKTSLNGIRVARKRCYMISLRNMKPPDVCHPRDLDNTCEKCFFYKQMFKFIFMV
;
A
#
# COMPACT_ATOMS: atom_id res chain seq x y z
N MET A 1 43.33 -9.41 -21.65
CA MET A 1 42.98 -7.97 -21.58
C MET A 1 41.47 -7.85 -21.45
N ARG A 2 41.01 -6.92 -20.61
CA ARG A 2 39.75 -6.99 -19.83
C ARG A 2 38.47 -6.94 -20.68
N GLY A 3 37.66 -7.98 -20.56
CA GLY A 3 36.30 -8.03 -21.11
C GLY A 3 35.38 -7.03 -20.42
N ALA A 4 34.73 -6.18 -21.21
CA ALA A 4 33.67 -5.30 -20.76
C ALA A 4 32.40 -6.14 -20.54
N ILE A 5 32.09 -6.40 -19.27
CA ILE A 5 30.79 -6.95 -18.86
C ILE A 5 29.79 -5.80 -18.99
N HIS A 6 28.98 -5.83 -20.06
CA HIS A 6 27.81 -4.97 -20.19
C HIS A 6 26.84 -5.27 -19.03
N PRO A 7 26.40 -4.27 -18.25
CA PRO A 7 25.34 -4.48 -17.27
C PRO A 7 24.01 -4.69 -18.02
N PRO A 8 23.09 -5.51 -17.48
CA PRO A 8 21.80 -5.74 -18.11
C PRO A 8 21.01 -4.43 -18.12
N THR A 9 20.82 -3.88 -19.30
CA THR A 9 19.85 -2.82 -19.60
C THR A 9 18.45 -3.41 -19.47
N CYS A 10 17.79 -3.14 -18.34
CA CYS A 10 16.38 -3.45 -18.16
C CYS A 10 15.56 -2.21 -18.59
N PRO A 11 14.81 -2.25 -19.71
CA PRO A 11 13.95 -1.14 -20.11
C PRO A 11 12.77 -1.06 -19.13
N MET A 12 12.77 -0.06 -18.26
CA MET A 12 11.69 0.16 -17.29
C MET A 12 10.59 1.01 -17.94
N GLU A 13 9.63 0.35 -18.58
CA GLU A 13 8.35 0.95 -18.94
C GLU A 13 7.57 1.34 -17.67
N LEU A 14 7.26 2.63 -17.59
CA LEU A 14 6.17 3.38 -16.93
C LEU A 14 5.26 2.82 -15.81
N SER A 15 5.37 1.60 -15.28
CA SER A 15 4.44 1.02 -14.27
C SER A 15 5.03 0.80 -12.85
N VAL A 16 6.20 1.35 -12.53
CA VAL A 16 6.94 1.03 -11.29
C VAL A 16 6.74 2.08 -10.19
N PHE A 17 5.52 2.20 -9.71
CA PHE A 17 5.26 2.77 -8.39
C PHE A 17 5.51 1.65 -7.36
N PHE A 18 6.71 1.66 -6.79
CA PHE A 18 7.11 0.99 -5.55
C PHE A 18 7.79 -0.41 -5.54
N PHE A 19 7.69 -1.35 -6.51
CA PHE A 19 8.29 -2.70 -6.27
C PHE A 19 8.94 -3.46 -7.44
N PRO A 20 10.13 -4.06 -7.23
CA PRO A 20 10.65 -5.14 -8.07
C PRO A 20 9.85 -6.43 -7.86
N ARG A 21 9.67 -7.16 -8.95
CA ARG A 21 9.03 -8.48 -9.05
C ARG A 21 9.88 -9.50 -8.27
N SER A 22 9.30 -10.17 -7.28
CA SER A 22 9.88 -11.44 -6.80
C SER A 22 8.77 -12.45 -6.51
N SER A 23 8.95 -13.60 -7.12
CA SER A 23 8.11 -14.78 -7.13
C SER A 23 8.61 -15.75 -6.07
N ASN A 24 7.87 -15.90 -4.96
CA ASN A 24 7.75 -17.11 -4.13
C ASN A 24 6.95 -16.76 -2.85
N ILE A 25 5.69 -17.20 -2.75
CA ILE A 25 4.90 -17.09 -1.52
C ILE A 25 4.78 -18.49 -0.92
N ASN A 26 5.58 -18.77 0.11
CA ASN A 26 5.33 -19.86 1.04
C ASN A 26 4.28 -19.42 2.07
N SER A 27 3.34 -20.31 2.37
CA SER A 27 2.21 -20.11 3.26
C SER A 27 2.63 -20.05 4.73
N TYR A 28 2.58 -18.86 5.35
CA TYR A 28 2.77 -18.71 6.80
C TYR A 28 1.44 -18.38 7.50
N SER A 29 1.04 -19.30 8.39
CA SER A 29 -0.24 -19.34 9.10
C SER A 29 -0.16 -18.56 10.42
N LEU A 30 -1.11 -17.64 10.65
CA LEU A 30 -1.36 -17.08 11.98
C LEU A 30 -1.88 -18.23 12.88
N LYS A 31 -1.01 -18.80 13.71
CA LYS A 31 -1.41 -19.76 14.76
C LYS A 31 -2.14 -18.99 15.87
N GLY A 32 -3.47 -18.99 15.82
CA GLY A 32 -4.34 -18.58 16.93
C GLY A 32 -4.86 -19.81 17.67
N THR A 33 -4.67 -19.84 18.99
CA THR A 33 -5.20 -20.84 19.93
C THR A 33 -6.73 -20.74 20.05
N SER A 34 -7.38 -21.89 20.23
CA SER A 34 -8.84 -22.08 20.16
C SER A 34 -9.59 -21.39 21.29
N GLY A 35 -10.46 -20.43 20.93
CA GLY A 35 -11.49 -19.86 21.80
C GLY A 35 -12.70 -19.51 20.93
N ASN A 36 -13.61 -20.46 20.72
CA ASN A 36 -14.81 -20.32 19.91
C ASN A 36 -15.88 -19.53 20.66
N ASP A 37 -15.92 -18.21 20.52
CA ASP A 37 -17.11 -17.44 20.89
C ASP A 37 -17.82 -16.92 19.63
N GLU A 38 -18.69 -17.76 19.08
CA GLU A 38 -19.42 -17.55 17.82
C GLU A 38 -20.19 -16.22 17.76
N ARG A 39 -20.58 -15.68 18.93
CA ARG A 39 -21.30 -14.39 19.04
C ARG A 39 -20.40 -13.19 18.77
N VAL A 40 -19.13 -13.26 19.13
CA VAL A 40 -18.14 -12.20 18.86
C VAL A 40 -17.78 -12.15 17.36
N PHE A 41 -17.85 -13.30 16.66
CA PHE A 41 -17.51 -13.37 15.24
C PHE A 41 -18.52 -12.68 14.31
N LYS A 42 -19.81 -12.64 14.67
CA LYS A 42 -20.85 -12.01 13.82
C LYS A 42 -20.88 -10.49 13.92
N THR A 43 -20.42 -9.92 15.03
CA THR A 43 -20.59 -8.48 15.34
C THR A 43 -19.33 -7.64 15.21
N LEU A 44 -18.13 -8.25 15.11
CA LEU A 44 -16.92 -7.44 14.97
C LEU A 44 -16.84 -6.80 13.57
N ASN A 45 -17.19 -5.52 13.53
CA ASN A 45 -16.89 -4.61 12.44
C ASN A 45 -15.37 -4.39 12.39
N LEU A 46 -14.73 -4.60 11.25
CA LEU A 46 -13.29 -4.42 11.08
C LEU A 46 -12.89 -2.95 10.88
N ALA A 47 -13.83 -2.03 10.64
CA ALA A 47 -13.54 -0.62 10.42
C ALA A 47 -12.65 0.04 11.50
N PRO A 48 -12.80 -0.25 12.81
CA PRO A 48 -11.87 0.25 13.82
C PRO A 48 -10.45 -0.33 13.68
N LEU A 49 -10.33 -1.59 13.23
CA LEU A 49 -9.05 -2.26 13.03
C LEU A 49 -8.35 -1.79 11.75
N VAL A 50 -9.10 -1.42 10.71
CA VAL A 50 -8.56 -0.75 9.52
C VAL A 50 -7.81 0.51 9.91
N LYS A 51 -8.40 1.32 10.81
CA LYS A 51 -7.78 2.56 11.34
C LYS A 51 -6.64 2.32 12.32
N LYS A 52 -6.57 1.14 12.97
CA LYS A 52 -5.52 0.79 13.94
C LYS A 52 -5.07 -0.66 13.78
N PRO A 53 -4.37 -1.01 12.67
CA PRO A 53 -4.01 -2.39 12.33
C PRO A 53 -3.27 -3.14 13.44
N LEU A 54 -2.38 -2.48 14.19
CA LEU A 54 -1.65 -3.12 15.30
C LEU A 54 -2.57 -3.67 16.41
N SER A 55 -3.80 -3.14 16.54
CA SER A 55 -4.79 -3.62 17.51
C SER A 55 -5.36 -4.99 17.13
N CYS A 56 -5.15 -5.47 15.90
CA CYS A 56 -5.67 -6.75 15.43
C CYS A 56 -5.08 -7.95 16.19
N ARG A 57 -3.95 -7.77 16.90
CA ARG A 57 -3.33 -8.83 17.73
C ARG A 57 -4.29 -9.39 18.79
N LYS A 58 -5.29 -8.62 19.22
CA LYS A 58 -6.34 -9.07 20.16
C LYS A 58 -7.47 -9.86 19.48
N HIS A 59 -7.49 -9.90 18.15
CA HIS A 59 -8.60 -10.42 17.34
C HIS A 59 -8.13 -11.48 16.31
N LEU A 60 -7.10 -12.27 16.65
CA LEU A 60 -6.44 -13.19 15.71
C LEU A 60 -7.39 -14.21 15.08
N LEU A 61 -8.29 -14.80 15.87
CA LEU A 61 -9.25 -15.79 15.35
C LEU A 61 -10.22 -15.16 14.34
N ILE A 62 -10.72 -13.96 14.64
CA ILE A 62 -11.63 -13.22 13.76
C ILE A 62 -10.91 -12.83 12.47
N MET A 63 -9.67 -12.33 12.58
CA MET A 63 -8.82 -12.04 11.42
C MET A 63 -8.61 -13.28 10.55
N LYS A 64 -8.32 -14.45 11.14
CA LYS A 64 -8.15 -15.71 10.40
C LYS A 64 -9.40 -16.10 9.62
N LYS A 65 -10.58 -16.01 10.25
CA LYS A 65 -11.87 -16.30 9.59
C LYS A 65 -12.19 -15.30 8.48
N ARG A 66 -11.94 -14.01 8.71
CA ARG A 66 -12.19 -12.94 7.72
C ARG A 66 -11.25 -13.04 6.51
N LEU A 67 -9.99 -13.40 6.73
CA LEU A 67 -9.03 -13.71 5.67
C LEU A 67 -9.45 -14.93 4.85
N ALA A 68 -9.93 -16.00 5.49
CA ALA A 68 -10.43 -17.18 4.79
C ALA A 68 -11.63 -16.88 3.88
N ASN A 69 -12.40 -15.83 4.20
CA ASN A 69 -13.54 -15.35 3.42
C ASN A 69 -13.16 -14.22 2.42
N ASN A 70 -11.88 -14.01 2.13
CA ASN A 70 -11.38 -12.94 1.24
C ASN A 70 -11.90 -11.53 1.58
N ASN A 71 -12.10 -11.23 2.86
CA ASN A 71 -12.61 -9.92 3.26
C ASN A 71 -11.57 -8.81 2.98
N PRO A 72 -11.92 -7.74 2.22
CA PRO A 72 -10.95 -6.72 1.82
C PRO A 72 -10.29 -6.00 3.00
N ASP A 73 -11.04 -5.65 4.05
CA ASP A 73 -10.50 -5.01 5.26
C ASP A 73 -9.46 -5.91 5.97
N ALA A 74 -9.76 -7.20 6.08
CA ALA A 74 -8.84 -8.15 6.71
C ALA A 74 -7.53 -8.30 5.92
N HIS A 75 -7.63 -8.33 4.59
CA HIS A 75 -6.47 -8.30 3.71
C HIS A 75 -5.72 -6.97 3.82
N TYR A 76 -6.40 -5.82 3.90
CA TYR A 76 -5.75 -4.53 4.09
C TYR A 76 -4.97 -4.46 5.41
N ILE A 77 -5.60 -4.82 6.53
CA ILE A 77 -4.96 -4.86 7.86
C ILE A 77 -3.72 -5.76 7.84
N LYS A 78 -3.84 -6.97 7.29
CA LYS A 78 -2.71 -7.89 7.19
C LYS A 78 -1.62 -7.33 6.28
N GLY A 79 -2.00 -6.72 5.16
CA GLY A 79 -1.12 -6.02 4.25
C GLY A 79 -0.30 -4.94 4.94
N ILE A 80 -0.95 -4.03 5.68
CA ILE A 80 -0.28 -2.96 6.42
C ILE A 80 0.72 -3.51 7.43
N ILE A 81 0.33 -4.50 8.24
CA ILE A 81 1.21 -5.05 9.28
C ILE A 81 2.42 -5.75 8.66
N TRP A 82 2.20 -6.60 7.66
CA TRP A 82 3.29 -7.37 7.05
C TRP A 82 4.24 -6.45 6.27
N TYR A 83 3.68 -5.50 5.53
CA TYR A 83 4.45 -4.60 4.68
C TYR A 83 5.24 -3.55 5.47
N PHE A 84 4.57 -2.84 6.38
CA PHE A 84 5.14 -1.68 7.09
C PHE A 84 5.77 -2.01 8.43
N ASN A 85 5.18 -2.96 9.18
CA ASN A 85 5.63 -3.25 10.55
C ASN A 85 6.60 -4.44 10.60
N LEU A 86 6.44 -5.46 9.76
CA LEU A 86 7.26 -6.67 9.78
C LEU A 86 8.28 -6.78 8.64
N ASP A 87 8.32 -5.78 7.75
CA ASP A 87 9.24 -5.71 6.59
C ASP A 87 9.10 -6.86 5.56
N HIS A 88 8.08 -7.70 5.69
CA HIS A 88 7.73 -8.76 4.74
C HIS A 88 6.98 -8.17 3.55
N CYS A 89 7.74 -7.53 2.66
CA CYS A 89 7.22 -6.73 1.55
C CYS A 89 6.34 -7.54 0.59
N ASP A 90 6.77 -8.73 0.21
CA ASP A 90 6.07 -9.63 -0.71
C ASP A 90 4.68 -10.04 -0.19
N VAL A 91 4.62 -10.54 1.05
CA VAL A 91 3.35 -10.97 1.68
C VAL A 91 2.46 -9.76 1.94
N GLY A 92 3.04 -8.68 2.43
CA GLY A 92 2.32 -7.44 2.68
C GLY A 92 1.66 -6.89 1.41
N LEU A 93 2.40 -6.87 0.29
CA LEU A 93 1.88 -6.41 -1.00
C LEU A 93 0.84 -7.35 -1.60
N HIS A 94 1.03 -8.65 -1.46
CA HIS A 94 0.03 -9.61 -1.90
C HIS A 94 -1.33 -9.35 -1.23
N HIS A 95 -1.32 -9.13 0.08
CA HIS A 95 -2.53 -8.79 0.82
C HIS A 95 -3.10 -7.41 0.47
N ILE A 96 -2.26 -6.39 0.26
CA ILE A 96 -2.70 -5.07 -0.25
C ILE A 96 -3.36 -5.22 -1.63
N GLY A 97 -2.80 -6.02 -2.54
CA GLY A 97 -3.37 -6.28 -3.86
C GLY A 97 -4.74 -6.93 -3.80
N ILE A 98 -4.94 -7.93 -2.92
CA ILE A 98 -6.25 -8.55 -2.72
C ILE A 98 -7.26 -7.53 -2.18
N ALA A 99 -6.86 -6.72 -1.20
CA ALA A 99 -7.73 -5.68 -0.66
C ALA A 99 -8.12 -4.64 -1.73
N ALA A 100 -7.17 -4.28 -2.60
CA ALA A 100 -7.40 -3.37 -3.71
C ALA A 100 -8.41 -3.94 -4.71
N ASN A 101 -8.25 -5.20 -5.10
CA ASN A 101 -9.22 -5.90 -5.97
C ASN A 101 -10.60 -6.04 -5.32
N GLY A 102 -10.65 -6.08 -3.98
CA GLY A 102 -11.88 -6.04 -3.20
C GLY A 102 -12.53 -4.67 -3.06
N GLY A 103 -12.00 -3.63 -3.72
CA GLY A 103 -12.53 -2.26 -3.70
C GLY A 103 -12.04 -1.40 -2.53
N GLN A 104 -11.03 -1.85 -1.77
CA GLN A 104 -10.54 -1.05 -0.65
C GLN A 104 -9.73 0.15 -1.12
N LYS A 105 -10.30 1.35 -1.02
CA LYS A 105 -9.75 2.59 -1.60
C LYS A 105 -8.31 2.89 -1.16
N GLU A 106 -8.00 2.71 0.13
CA GLU A 106 -6.63 2.92 0.65
C GLU A 106 -5.65 1.87 0.11
N ALA A 107 -6.11 0.63 -0.07
CA ALA A 107 -5.29 -0.41 -0.68
C ALA A 107 -5.01 -0.10 -2.15
N ILE A 108 -5.99 0.45 -2.87
CA ILE A 108 -5.84 0.87 -4.26
C ILE A 108 -4.90 2.07 -4.37
N TYR A 109 -5.02 3.03 -3.44
CA TYR A 109 -4.10 4.15 -3.33
C TYR A 109 -2.64 3.73 -3.09
N ILE A 110 -2.42 2.67 -2.30
CA ILE A 110 -1.07 2.09 -2.06
C ILE A 110 -0.65 1.12 -3.19
N GLY A 111 -1.62 0.64 -3.97
CA GLY A 111 -1.54 -0.56 -4.82
C GLY A 111 -0.77 -0.41 -6.13
N ARG A 112 -0.35 -1.56 -6.65
CA ARG A 112 0.75 -1.79 -7.62
C ARG A 112 0.24 -2.26 -8.98
N THR A 113 -0.67 -1.53 -9.58
CA THR A 113 -1.31 -2.04 -10.79
C THR A 113 -1.53 -0.91 -11.79
N GLU A 114 -1.40 -1.22 -13.08
CA GLU A 114 -2.00 -0.36 -14.12
C GLU A 114 -3.50 -0.25 -13.83
N GLU A 115 -4.10 -1.28 -13.22
CA GLU A 115 -5.41 -1.25 -12.60
C GLU A 115 -5.52 -0.23 -11.47
N GLY A 116 -4.49 -0.02 -10.64
CA GLY A 116 -4.45 1.00 -9.60
C GLY A 116 -4.39 2.42 -10.16
N LYS A 117 -3.57 2.65 -11.19
CA LYS A 117 -3.60 3.92 -11.94
C LYS A 117 -4.93 4.11 -12.67
N THR A 118 -5.43 3.07 -13.31
CA THR A 118 -6.72 3.09 -14.02
C THR A 118 -7.83 3.42 -13.03
N TYR A 119 -7.83 2.77 -11.87
CA TYR A 119 -8.78 3.03 -10.80
C TYR A 119 -8.61 4.46 -10.29
N MET A 120 -7.40 4.92 -10.00
CA MET A 120 -7.17 6.32 -9.62
C MET A 120 -7.73 7.26 -10.69
N SER A 121 -7.38 7.07 -11.96
CA SER A 121 -7.91 7.84 -13.10
C SER A 121 -9.43 7.79 -13.23
N GLN A 122 -10.10 6.70 -12.84
CA GLN A 122 -11.57 6.62 -12.76
C GLN A 122 -12.16 7.56 -11.70
N PHE A 123 -11.41 7.98 -10.68
CA PHE A 123 -11.86 8.98 -9.69
C PHE A 123 -11.70 10.43 -10.16
N GLU A 124 -11.34 10.67 -11.42
CA GLU A 124 -11.13 12.02 -11.95
C GLU A 124 -10.24 12.88 -11.04
N TRP A 125 -9.19 12.29 -10.45
CA TRP A 125 -8.32 12.96 -9.47
C TRP A 125 -7.71 14.27 -9.97
N ALA A 126 -7.60 14.43 -11.30
CA ALA A 126 -7.14 15.66 -11.93
C ALA A 126 -8.15 16.82 -11.80
N LYS A 127 -9.44 16.52 -11.60
CA LYS A 127 -10.51 17.50 -11.32
C LYS A 127 -10.74 17.67 -9.82
N ASP A 128 -10.70 16.58 -9.05
CA ASP A 128 -10.96 16.58 -7.61
C ASP A 128 -9.96 15.69 -6.84
N THR A 129 -9.09 16.33 -6.05
CA THR A 129 -8.10 15.63 -5.21
C THR A 129 -8.68 15.14 -3.88
N THR A 130 -9.93 15.46 -3.54
CA THR A 130 -10.55 15.19 -2.24
C THR A 130 -10.50 13.71 -1.86
N MET A 131 -10.72 12.81 -2.82
CA MET A 131 -10.67 11.37 -2.59
C MET A 131 -9.24 10.92 -2.26
N ALA A 132 -8.24 11.38 -3.01
CA ALA A 132 -6.83 11.08 -2.77
C ALA A 132 -6.38 11.60 -1.40
N GLU A 133 -6.78 12.82 -1.04
CA GLU A 133 -6.49 13.40 0.28
C GLU A 133 -7.17 12.63 1.42
N THR A 134 -8.40 12.19 1.21
CA THR A 134 -9.14 11.39 2.19
C THR A 134 -8.45 10.06 2.42
N CYS A 135 -8.10 9.34 1.34
CA CYS A 135 -7.33 8.09 1.45
C CYS A 135 -5.99 8.32 2.13
N TRP A 136 -5.28 9.40 1.79
CA TRP A 136 -4.03 9.75 2.45
C TRP A 136 -4.19 9.97 3.96
N LYS A 137 -5.24 10.70 4.39
CA LYS A 137 -5.57 10.90 5.81
C LYS A 137 -5.88 9.56 6.52
N GLN A 138 -6.62 8.66 5.87
CA GLN A 138 -6.90 7.34 6.42
C GLN A 138 -5.65 6.47 6.53
N ILE A 139 -4.80 6.46 5.50
CA ILE A 139 -3.53 5.72 5.50
C ILE A 139 -2.63 6.22 6.63
N LYS A 140 -2.47 7.54 6.80
CA LYS A 140 -1.73 8.09 7.95
C LYS A 140 -2.32 7.63 9.28
N THR A 141 -3.65 7.58 9.39
CA THR A 141 -4.32 7.07 10.59
C THR A 141 -3.98 5.60 10.84
N SER A 142 -4.05 4.76 9.80
CA SER A 142 -3.72 3.33 9.86
C SER A 142 -2.24 3.08 10.19
N LEU A 143 -1.34 3.95 9.72
CA LEU A 143 0.10 3.85 9.97
C LEU A 143 0.53 4.48 11.29
N ASN A 144 -0.38 5.17 11.99
CA ASN A 144 -0.06 5.80 13.27
C ASN A 144 0.43 4.75 14.30
N GLY A 145 1.61 4.99 14.86
CA GLY A 145 2.30 4.07 15.78
C GLY A 145 3.09 2.94 15.10
N ILE A 146 3.08 2.85 13.77
CA ILE A 146 3.95 1.95 13.00
C ILE A 146 5.18 2.73 12.53
N ARG A 147 6.38 2.25 12.84
CA ARG A 147 7.63 2.86 12.36
C ARG A 147 7.84 2.52 10.88
N VAL A 148 7.38 3.37 9.99
CA VAL A 148 7.54 3.18 8.54
C VAL A 148 8.97 3.46 8.11
N ALA A 149 9.69 2.42 7.69
CA ALA A 149 11.05 2.54 7.17
C ALA A 149 11.05 3.20 5.77
N ARG A 150 11.93 4.17 5.57
CA ARG A 150 12.20 4.73 4.25
C ARG A 150 12.99 3.72 3.41
N LYS A 151 12.32 3.03 2.49
CA LYS A 151 12.96 2.01 1.64
C LYS A 151 13.69 2.65 0.46
N ARG A 152 14.79 2.02 0.01
CA ARG A 152 15.56 2.48 -1.16
C ARG A 152 14.73 2.55 -2.44
N CYS A 153 13.81 1.60 -2.65
CA CYS A 153 12.91 1.61 -3.80
C CYS A 153 12.04 2.89 -3.85
N TYR A 154 11.69 3.46 -2.70
CA TYR A 154 10.89 4.67 -2.64
C TYR A 154 11.67 5.86 -3.22
N MET A 155 12.94 5.97 -2.84
CA MET A 155 13.81 7.05 -3.33
C MET A 155 14.10 6.91 -4.83
N ILE A 156 14.21 5.68 -5.33
CA ILE A 156 14.41 5.40 -6.76
C ILE A 156 13.17 5.82 -7.56
N SER A 157 11.98 5.35 -7.19
CA SER A 157 10.75 5.73 -7.90
C SER A 157 10.50 7.24 -7.81
N LEU A 158 10.74 7.88 -6.65
CA LEU A 158 10.60 9.34 -6.52
C LEU A 158 11.50 10.10 -7.51
N ARG A 159 12.75 9.64 -7.69
CA ARG A 159 13.68 10.22 -8.66
C ARG A 159 13.21 10.03 -10.10
N ASN A 160 12.72 8.83 -10.43
CA ASN A 160 12.27 8.50 -11.79
C ASN A 160 11.00 9.26 -12.17
N MET A 161 10.19 9.65 -11.19
CA MET A 161 8.92 10.35 -11.39
C MET A 161 9.05 11.85 -11.22
N LYS A 162 10.29 12.38 -11.13
CA LYS A 162 10.51 13.81 -10.94
C LYS A 162 9.84 14.58 -12.09
N PRO A 163 8.88 15.46 -11.79
CA PRO A 163 8.19 16.22 -12.83
C PRO A 163 9.09 17.34 -13.35
N PRO A 164 8.75 17.95 -14.49
CA PRO A 164 9.34 19.22 -14.92
C PRO A 164 9.23 20.29 -13.84
N ASP A 165 10.22 21.19 -13.76
CA ASP A 165 10.27 22.21 -12.70
C ASP A 165 9.09 23.19 -12.73
N VAL A 166 8.47 23.39 -13.91
CA VAL A 166 7.21 24.15 -14.08
C VAL A 166 6.04 23.61 -13.27
N CYS A 167 6.12 22.36 -12.78
CA CYS A 167 5.09 21.77 -11.93
C CYS A 167 5.27 22.11 -10.44
N HIS A 168 6.28 22.94 -10.10
CA HIS A 168 6.62 23.34 -8.73
C HIS A 168 6.64 22.14 -7.77
N PRO A 169 7.56 21.18 -7.92
CA PRO A 169 7.52 19.89 -7.21
C PRO A 169 7.48 19.99 -5.68
N ARG A 170 7.92 21.11 -5.09
CA ARG A 170 7.90 21.36 -3.65
C ARG A 170 6.61 22.01 -3.14
N ASP A 171 5.81 22.61 -4.02
CA ASP A 171 4.50 23.12 -3.68
C ASP A 171 3.52 21.94 -3.64
N LEU A 172 3.24 21.40 -2.45
CA LEU A 172 2.45 20.17 -2.32
C LEU A 172 0.94 20.38 -2.37
N ASP A 173 0.50 21.63 -2.42
CA ASP A 173 -0.91 22.03 -2.45
C ASP A 173 -1.38 22.21 -3.90
N ASN A 174 -0.51 22.72 -4.78
CA ASN A 174 -0.83 22.88 -6.20
C ASN A 174 -0.41 21.66 -7.03
N THR A 175 -1.30 20.70 -7.25
CA THR A 175 -1.01 19.52 -8.10
C THR A 175 -1.53 19.68 -9.52
N CYS A 176 -0.76 19.21 -10.51
CA CYS A 176 -1.22 18.99 -11.87
C CYS A 176 -1.05 17.52 -12.26
N GLU A 177 -1.59 17.12 -13.41
CA GLU A 177 -1.54 15.74 -13.89
C GLU A 177 -0.11 15.17 -13.94
N LYS A 178 0.86 16.01 -14.33
CA LYS A 178 2.27 15.63 -14.49
C LYS A 178 2.99 15.41 -13.16
N CYS A 179 2.57 16.06 -12.07
CA CYS A 179 3.29 16.03 -10.79
C CYS A 179 2.51 15.38 -9.64
N PHE A 180 1.23 15.06 -9.84
CA PHE A 180 0.38 14.51 -8.80
C PHE A 180 1.00 13.29 -8.12
N PHE A 181 1.37 12.28 -8.90
CA PHE A 181 1.96 11.05 -8.36
C PHE A 181 3.29 11.29 -7.65
N TYR A 182 4.13 12.20 -8.16
CA TYR A 182 5.36 12.61 -7.49
C TYR A 182 5.06 13.23 -6.12
N LYS A 183 4.10 14.16 -6.06
CA LYS A 183 3.72 14.85 -4.82
C LYS A 183 3.07 13.90 -3.81
N GLN A 184 2.25 12.94 -4.26
CA GLN A 184 1.71 11.90 -3.37
C GLN A 184 2.81 11.01 -2.81
N MET A 185 3.76 10.59 -3.65
CA MET A 185 4.90 9.80 -3.20
C MET A 185 5.80 10.59 -2.23
N PHE A 186 6.00 11.88 -2.50
CA PHE A 186 6.74 12.78 -1.63
C PHE A 186 6.07 12.89 -0.25
N LYS A 187 4.76 13.11 -0.20
CA LYS A 187 3.96 13.10 1.05
C LYS A 187 4.16 11.78 1.80
N PHE A 188 4.09 10.64 1.11
CA PHE A 188 4.30 9.34 1.72
C PHE A 188 5.72 9.10 2.28
N ILE A 189 6.77 9.54 1.57
CA ILE A 189 8.16 9.29 1.99
C ILE A 189 8.59 10.18 3.17
N PHE A 190 8.08 11.41 3.20
CA PHE A 190 8.56 12.47 4.09
C PHE A 190 7.55 12.93 5.14
N MET A 191 6.29 12.50 5.08
CA MET A 191 5.22 12.94 5.99
C MET A 191 4.38 11.81 6.62
N VAL A 192 4.83 10.54 6.52
CA VAL A 192 4.31 9.44 7.36
C VAL A 192 5.02 9.44 8.71
#